data_AF-A0A2R6N0N2-F1
#
_entry.id   AF-A0A2R6N0N2-F1
#
_cell.length_a   1.000
_cell.length_b   1.000
_cell.length_c   1.000
_cell.angle_alpha   90.00
_cell.angle_beta   90.00
_cell.angle_gamma   90.00
#
_symmetry.space_group_name_H-M   'P 1'
#
loop_
_entity.id
_entity.type
_entity.pdbx_description
1 polymer ?
#
loop_
_entity_poly.entity_id
_entity_poly.type
_entity_poly.pdbx_seq_one_letter_code
_entity_poly.pdbx_strand_id
1 'polypeptide(L)'
;MTDHDVSADVEALVEDTGLPKRLRERVYETIADRDVEDVETVDEIVRAVEHRYEETRVDPLDPVGTVSAQSIGEPGTQMTMNTFHYAGVAEIDVTQGLPRLIELVDARKEPDTPMMTVHLDGEYATERE
;
A
#
# COMPACT_ATOMS: atom_id res chain seq x y z
N MET A 1 14.61 -16.00 10.03
CA MET A 1 13.89 -17.21 9.63
C MET A 1 12.44 -16.92 9.92
N THR A 2 11.61 -16.95 8.89
CA THR A 2 10.19 -16.66 9.00
C THR A 2 9.55 -17.97 9.47
N ASP A 3 8.91 -17.97 10.64
CA ASP A 3 8.23 -19.14 11.21
C ASP A 3 7.01 -19.52 10.36
N HIS A 4 7.24 -20.25 9.27
CA HIS A 4 6.19 -20.86 8.50
C HIS A 4 6.28 -22.38 8.68
N ASP A 5 5.19 -23.01 9.14
CA ASP A 5 5.04 -24.47 9.25
C ASP A 5 4.94 -25.10 7.83
N VAL A 6 6.03 -25.04 7.07
CA VAL A 6 6.14 -25.62 5.72
C VAL A 6 7.37 -26.52 5.66
N SER A 7 7.31 -27.53 4.79
CA SER A 7 8.44 -28.43 4.60
C SER A 7 9.66 -27.67 4.04
N ALA A 8 10.86 -28.17 4.36
CA ALA A 8 12.11 -27.57 3.88
C ALA A 8 12.19 -27.52 2.34
N ASP A 9 11.54 -28.46 1.66
CA ASP A 9 11.45 -28.49 0.19
C ASP A 9 10.59 -27.33 -0.35
N VAL A 10 9.47 -27.02 0.32
CA VAL A 10 8.61 -25.89 -0.04
C VAL A 10 9.29 -24.55 0.25
N GLU A 11 10.01 -24.44 1.36
CA GLU A 11 10.77 -23.24 1.68
C GLU A 11 11.85 -22.96 0.62
N ALA A 12 12.57 -24.01 0.18
CA ALA A 12 13.56 -23.87 -0.87
C ALA A 12 12.96 -23.40 -2.20
N LEU A 13 11.79 -23.93 -2.60
CA LEU A 13 11.11 -23.53 -3.83
C LEU A 13 10.69 -22.05 -3.82
N VAL A 14 10.16 -21.58 -2.70
CA VAL A 14 9.70 -20.18 -2.58
C VAL A 14 10.88 -19.22 -2.48
N GLU A 15 11.95 -19.58 -1.77
CA GLU A 15 13.14 -18.73 -1.61
C GLU A 15 14.00 -18.65 -2.88
N ASP A 16 13.95 -19.63 -3.78
CA ASP A 16 14.65 -19.60 -5.08
C ASP A 16 14.03 -18.59 -6.07
N THR A 17 12.79 -18.15 -5.84
CA THR A 17 12.10 -17.21 -6.74
C THR A 17 12.61 -15.77 -6.64
N GLY A 18 12.45 -15.02 -7.73
CA GLY A 18 12.69 -13.57 -7.81
C GLY A 18 11.58 -12.72 -7.16
N LEU A 19 10.71 -13.30 -6.34
CA LEU A 19 9.55 -12.62 -5.76
C LEU A 19 9.94 -11.70 -4.58
N PRO A 20 9.31 -10.51 -4.46
CA PRO A 20 9.40 -9.68 -3.27
C PRO A 20 8.97 -10.42 -2.00
N LYS A 21 9.61 -10.09 -0.86
CA LYS A 21 9.34 -10.71 0.45
C LYS A 21 7.84 -10.80 0.79
N ARG A 22 7.09 -9.70 0.59
CA ARG A 22 5.64 -9.66 0.86
C ARG A 22 4.84 -10.66 0.02
N LEU A 23 5.25 -10.93 -1.21
CA LEU A 23 4.57 -11.91 -2.05
C LEU A 23 4.93 -13.34 -1.63
N ARG A 24 6.17 -13.59 -1.23
CA ARG A 24 6.59 -14.88 -0.67
C ARG A 24 5.84 -15.21 0.62
N GLU A 25 5.72 -14.25 1.54
CA GLU A 25 4.90 -14.39 2.76
C GLU A 25 3.44 -14.74 2.44
N ARG A 26 2.84 -14.08 1.45
CA ARG A 26 1.46 -14.39 1.00
C ARG A 26 1.32 -15.77 0.38
N VAL A 27 2.35 -16.25 -0.31
CA VAL A 27 2.37 -17.61 -0.88
C VAL A 27 2.39 -18.63 0.26
N TYR A 28 3.25 -18.44 1.28
CA TYR A 28 3.27 -19.31 2.46
C TYR A 28 1.93 -19.33 3.20
N GLU A 29 1.33 -18.16 3.43
CA GLU A 29 -0.01 -18.03 4.05
C GLU A 29 -1.06 -18.79 3.23
N THR A 30 -1.07 -18.63 1.90
CA THR A 30 -2.05 -19.27 1.02
C THR A 30 -1.89 -20.80 0.96
N ILE A 31 -0.65 -21.30 1.00
CA ILE A 31 -0.37 -22.74 1.03
C ILE A 31 -0.85 -23.35 2.35
N ALA A 32 -0.57 -22.68 3.47
CA ALA A 32 -1.00 -23.11 4.80
C ALA A 32 -2.54 -23.06 4.94
N ASP A 33 -3.20 -21.98 4.51
CA ASP A 33 -4.66 -21.82 4.58
C ASP A 33 -5.43 -22.85 3.75
N ARG A 34 -4.79 -23.44 2.74
CA ARG A 34 -5.41 -24.41 1.83
C ARG A 34 -4.94 -25.84 2.05
N ASP A 35 -4.15 -26.08 3.09
CA ASP A 35 -3.58 -27.39 3.43
C ASP A 35 -2.92 -28.08 2.20
N VAL A 36 -2.16 -27.31 1.41
CA VAL A 36 -1.47 -27.84 0.22
C VAL A 36 -0.10 -28.35 0.62
N GLU A 37 0.02 -29.65 0.87
CA GLU A 37 1.27 -30.30 1.27
C GLU A 37 2.05 -30.89 0.08
N ASP A 38 1.39 -31.04 -1.07
CA ASP A 38 1.97 -31.65 -2.26
C ASP A 38 2.99 -30.70 -2.93
N VAL A 39 4.24 -31.14 -2.97
CA VAL A 39 5.38 -30.33 -3.45
C VAL A 39 5.24 -29.98 -4.93
N GLU A 40 4.68 -30.88 -5.75
CA GLU A 40 4.47 -30.60 -7.19
C GLU A 40 3.43 -29.49 -7.39
N THR A 41 2.33 -29.54 -6.64
CA THR A 41 1.29 -28.51 -6.65
C THR A 41 1.83 -27.17 -6.15
N VAL A 42 2.67 -27.17 -5.11
CA VAL A 42 3.33 -25.96 -4.62
C VAL A 42 4.28 -25.36 -5.66
N ASP A 43 5.11 -26.18 -6.32
CA ASP A 43 5.99 -25.73 -7.40
C ASP A 43 5.20 -25.08 -8.55
N GLU A 44 4.07 -25.69 -8.94
CA GLU A 44 3.19 -25.12 -9.97
C GLU A 44 2.63 -23.75 -9.54
N ILE A 45 2.16 -23.63 -8.30
CA ILE A 45 1.64 -22.36 -7.76
C ILE A 45 2.75 -21.29 -7.74
N VAL A 46 3.92 -21.63 -7.19
CA VAL A 46 5.04 -20.70 -7.04
C VAL A 46 5.50 -20.18 -8.40
N ARG A 47 5.68 -21.08 -9.38
CA ARG A 47 6.05 -20.70 -10.75
C ARG A 47 4.96 -19.87 -11.44
N ALA A 48 3.68 -20.20 -11.23
CA ALA A 48 2.59 -19.42 -11.79
C ALA A 48 2.56 -17.99 -11.21
N VAL A 49 2.81 -17.84 -9.90
CA VAL A 49 2.90 -16.52 -9.24
C VAL A 49 4.10 -15.74 -9.76
N GLU A 50 5.27 -16.38 -9.88
CA GLU A 50 6.47 -15.77 -10.41
C GLU A 50 6.26 -15.30 -11.86
N HIS A 51 5.76 -16.18 -12.73
CA HIS A 51 5.47 -15.83 -14.11
C HIS A 51 4.48 -14.67 -14.21
N ARG A 52 3.41 -14.68 -13.40
CA ARG A 52 2.43 -13.60 -13.37
C ARG A 52 3.05 -12.28 -12.88
N TYR A 53 3.94 -12.35 -11.90
CA TYR A 53 4.64 -11.18 -11.40
C TYR A 53 5.57 -10.59 -12.47
N GLU A 54 6.28 -11.42 -13.24
CA GLU A 54 7.12 -10.97 -14.34
C GLU A 54 6.31 -10.37 -15.48
N GLU A 55 5.21 -11.01 -15.89
CA GLU A 55 4.33 -10.51 -16.96
C GLU A 55 3.63 -9.19 -16.63
N THR A 56 3.38 -8.91 -15.34
CA THR A 56 2.67 -7.70 -14.91
C THR A 56 3.58 -6.50 -14.67
N ARG A 57 4.89 -6.66 -14.90
CA ARG A 57 5.83 -5.55 -14.84
C ARG A 57 5.56 -4.58 -15.99
N VAL A 58 5.78 -3.30 -15.71
CA VAL A 58 5.76 -2.25 -16.75
C VAL A 58 6.87 -2.52 -17.75
N ASP A 59 6.56 -2.36 -19.03
CA ASP A 59 7.53 -2.51 -20.10
C ASP A 59 8.60 -1.42 -20.02
N PRO A 60 9.86 -1.75 -20.32
CA PRO A 60 10.91 -0.74 -20.35
C PRO A 60 10.58 0.32 -21.41
N LEU A 61 10.85 1.59 -21.06
CA LEU A 61 10.60 2.78 -21.89
C LEU A 61 9.11 3.19 -22.03
N ASP A 62 8.21 2.58 -21.28
CA ASP A 62 6.83 3.08 -21.19
C ASP A 62 6.79 4.50 -20.61
N PRO A 63 5.91 5.38 -21.12
CA PRO A 63 5.81 6.78 -20.70
C PRO A 63 5.09 6.93 -19.35
N VAL A 64 5.58 6.26 -18.31
CA VAL A 64 4.96 6.20 -16.97
C VAL A 64 4.77 7.58 -16.35
N GLY A 65 5.65 8.55 -16.64
CA GLY A 65 5.53 9.91 -16.15
C GLY A 65 4.30 10.64 -16.70
N THR A 66 4.06 10.54 -18.01
CA THR A 66 2.89 11.15 -18.66
C THR A 66 1.59 10.50 -18.17
N VAL A 67 1.56 9.17 -18.14
CA VAL A 67 0.37 8.42 -17.67
C VAL A 67 0.08 8.77 -16.21
N SER A 68 1.09 8.75 -15.35
CA SER A 68 0.92 9.09 -13.92
C SER A 68 0.41 10.53 -13.73
N ALA A 69 0.94 11.49 -14.48
CA ALA A 69 0.51 12.89 -14.41
C ALA A 69 -0.97 13.05 -14.82
N GLN A 70 -1.39 12.38 -15.90
CA GLN A 70 -2.79 12.38 -16.33
C GLN A 70 -3.70 11.69 -15.31
N SER A 71 -3.32 10.50 -14.82
CA SER A 71 -4.12 9.73 -13.87
C SER A 71 -4.36 10.46 -12.55
N ILE A 72 -3.40 11.26 -12.08
CA ILE A 72 -3.57 12.11 -10.88
C ILE A 72 -4.35 13.39 -11.19
N GLY A 73 -4.13 13.99 -12.37
CA GLY A 73 -4.72 15.28 -12.74
C GLY A 73 -6.18 15.22 -13.20
N GLU A 74 -6.59 14.15 -13.89
CA GLU A 74 -7.93 14.00 -14.45
C GLU A 74 -9.03 14.05 -13.36
N PRO A 75 -8.91 13.32 -12.23
CA PRO A 75 -9.86 13.43 -11.13
C PRO A 75 -9.94 14.84 -10.54
N GLY A 76 -8.86 15.64 -10.61
CA GLY A 76 -8.83 17.01 -10.11
C GLY A 76 -9.88 17.91 -10.74
N THR A 77 -10.28 17.64 -11.98
CA THR A 77 -11.37 18.36 -12.67
C THR A 77 -12.76 17.94 -12.19
N GLN A 78 -12.88 16.72 -11.67
CA GLN A 78 -14.11 16.14 -11.14
C GLN A 78 -14.26 16.39 -9.63
N MET A 79 -13.19 16.80 -8.94
CA MET A 79 -13.20 17.18 -7.53
C MET A 79 -14.02 18.46 -7.32
N THR A 80 -15.32 18.29 -7.14
CA THR A 80 -16.23 19.37 -6.76
C THR A 80 -16.42 19.32 -5.24
N MET A 81 -16.23 20.45 -4.56
CA MET A 81 -16.25 20.62 -3.10
C MET A 81 -17.27 19.70 -2.38
N ASN A 82 -16.80 18.81 -1.50
CA ASN A 82 -17.68 18.12 -0.56
C ASN A 82 -18.20 19.15 0.45
N THR A 83 -19.46 19.58 0.30
CA THR A 83 -20.10 20.50 1.25
C THR A 83 -20.67 19.69 2.40
N PHE A 84 -19.95 19.57 3.52
CA PHE A 84 -20.54 19.04 4.75
C PHE A 84 -20.08 19.81 5.98
N HIS A 85 -21.04 20.47 6.62
CA HIS A 85 -20.93 20.86 8.02
C HIS A 85 -20.72 19.58 8.86
N TYR A 86 -19.55 19.45 9.46
CA TYR A 86 -19.28 18.38 10.41
C TYR A 86 -19.96 18.74 11.74
N ALA A 87 -21.14 18.19 12.00
CA ALA A 87 -21.79 18.35 13.29
C ALA A 87 -21.04 17.52 14.34
N GLY A 88 -20.26 18.19 15.20
CA GLY A 88 -19.87 17.62 16.50
C GLY A 88 -18.38 17.40 16.78
N VAL A 89 -17.46 17.77 15.90
CA VAL A 89 -16.01 17.78 16.22
C VAL A 89 -15.46 19.14 15.86
N ALA A 90 -14.99 19.88 16.85
CA ALA A 90 -14.29 21.13 16.62
C ALA A 90 -13.07 20.84 15.74
N GLU A 91 -12.94 21.61 14.66
CA GLU A 91 -11.65 21.89 14.03
C GLU A 91 -11.09 20.83 13.07
N ILE A 92 -11.89 20.34 12.13
CA ILE A 92 -11.32 19.87 10.86
C ILE A 92 -12.08 20.51 9.69
N ASP A 93 -11.61 21.68 9.25
CA ASP A 93 -12.02 22.25 7.96
C ASP A 93 -11.42 21.39 6.82
N VAL A 94 -12.06 20.27 6.52
CA VAL A 94 -11.70 19.34 5.41
C VAL A 94 -12.20 19.89 4.06
N THR A 95 -12.03 21.18 3.79
CA THR A 95 -12.49 21.77 2.51
C THR A 95 -11.40 21.89 1.45
N GLN A 96 -10.15 21.54 1.77
CA GLN A 96 -9.04 21.79 0.84
C GLN A 96 -8.70 20.62 -0.09
N GLY A 97 -9.63 19.74 -0.48
CA GLY A 97 -9.30 18.54 -1.29
C GLY A 97 -8.33 18.80 -2.46
N LEU A 98 -8.72 19.65 -3.42
CA LEU A 98 -7.85 20.07 -4.53
C LEU A 98 -6.81 21.13 -4.13
N PRO A 99 -7.15 22.20 -3.36
CA PRO A 99 -6.16 23.19 -2.91
C PRO A 99 -4.96 22.55 -2.19
N ARG A 100 -5.20 21.60 -1.28
CA ARG A 100 -4.17 20.88 -0.53
C ARG A 100 -3.25 20.05 -1.44
N LEU A 101 -3.82 19.41 -2.46
CA LEU A 101 -3.03 18.67 -3.45
C LEU A 101 -2.06 19.62 -4.17
N ILE A 102 -2.53 20.81 -4.57
CA ILE A 102 -1.69 21.84 -5.21
C ILE A 102 -0.59 22.31 -4.26
N GLU A 103 -0.90 22.60 -2.99
CA GLU A 103 0.11 23.03 -2.01
C GLU A 103 1.25 22.01 -1.83
N LEU A 104 0.91 20.72 -1.79
CA LEU A 104 1.86 19.62 -1.60
C LEU A 104 2.75 19.44 -2.84
N VAL A 105 2.17 19.49 -4.04
CA VAL A 105 2.90 19.35 -5.30
C VAL A 105 3.81 20.56 -5.57
N ASP A 106 3.34 21.77 -5.27
CA ASP A 106 4.12 23.01 -5.44
C ASP A 106 5.18 23.22 -4.34
N ALA A 107 5.24 22.32 -3.35
CA ALA A 107 6.15 22.41 -2.20
C ALA A 107 6.13 23.79 -1.52
N ARG A 108 4.93 24.32 -1.25
CA ARG A 108 4.78 25.61 -0.57
C ARG A 108 5.44 25.59 0.81
N LYS A 109 6.15 26.66 1.14
CA LYS A 109 6.87 26.78 2.42
C LYS A 109 5.94 26.77 3.63
N GLU A 110 4.79 27.42 3.51
CA GLU A 110 3.78 27.55 4.57
C GLU A 110 2.45 27.08 4.00
N PRO A 111 1.83 26.01 4.54
CA PRO A 111 0.50 25.57 4.11
C PRO A 111 -0.60 26.44 4.73
N ASP A 112 -1.74 26.56 4.03
CA ASP A 112 -2.86 27.43 4.42
C ASP A 112 -3.54 26.95 5.72
N THR A 113 -3.47 25.67 6.08
CA THR A 113 -4.01 25.12 7.34
C THR A 113 -3.07 24.05 7.91
N PRO A 114 -2.02 24.45 8.67
CA PRO A 114 -1.11 23.51 9.30
C PRO A 114 -1.80 22.78 10.46
N MET A 115 -1.66 21.46 10.52
CA MET A 115 -2.16 20.64 11.63
C MET A 115 -1.06 19.73 12.15
N MET A 116 -1.10 19.42 13.44
CA MET A 116 -0.17 18.51 14.09
C MET A 116 -0.94 17.49 14.93
N THR A 117 -0.67 16.21 14.69
CA THR A 117 -1.14 15.13 15.56
C THR A 117 -0.08 14.90 16.63
N VAL A 118 -0.40 15.23 17.88
CA VAL A 118 0.48 15.01 19.03
C VAL A 118 0.11 13.67 19.68
N HIS A 119 1.04 12.72 19.64
CA HIS A 119 0.93 11.47 20.37
C HIS A 119 1.55 11.64 21.76
N LEU A 120 0.89 11.08 22.77
CA LEU A 120 1.39 11.06 24.14
C LEU A 120 2.09 9.72 24.40
N ASP A 121 3.13 9.72 25.22
CA ASP A 121 3.92 8.52 25.53
C ASP A 121 3.38 7.78 26.76
N GLY A 122 3.46 6.45 26.75
CA GLY A 122 3.26 5.61 27.94
C GLY A 122 1.96 5.88 28.70
N GLU A 123 2.09 6.21 29.98
CA GLU A 123 0.96 6.50 30.87
C GLU A 123 0.14 7.71 30.40
N TYR A 124 0.77 8.73 29.83
CA TYR A 124 0.10 9.94 29.31
C TYR A 124 -0.80 9.67 28.10
N ALA A 125 -0.60 8.55 27.39
CA ALA A 125 -1.49 8.13 26.31
C ALA A 125 -2.84 7.60 26.82
N THR A 126 -2.87 7.15 28.08
CA THR A 126 -3.97 6.38 28.65
C THR A 126 -4.67 7.12 29.78
N GLU A 127 -3.95 7.99 30.49
CA GLU A 127 -4.45 8.82 31.57
C GLU A 127 -4.47 10.29 31.15
N ARG A 128 -5.57 10.99 31.47
CA ARG A 128 -5.81 12.39 31.07
C ARG A 128 -5.30 13.39 32.13
N GLU A 129 -4.79 12.91 33.25
CA GLU A 129 -4.25 13.71 34.36
C GLU A 129 -2.73 13.75 34.34
#